data_AF-D7TPJ4-F1
#
_entry.id   AF-D7TPJ4-F1
#
_cell.length_a   1.000
_cell.length_b   1.000
_cell.length_c   1.000
_cell.angle_alpha   90.00
_cell.angle_beta   90.00
_cell.angle_gamma   90.00
#
_symmetry.space_group_name_H-M   'P 1'
#
loop_
_entity.id
_entity.type
_entity.pdbx_description
1 polymer ?
#
loop_
_entity_poly.entity_id
_entity_poly.type
_entity_poly.pdbx_seq_one_letter_code
_entity_poly.pdbx_strand_id
1 'polypeptide(L)'
;MKVFEINGHSLCLALFTDVSNSKELLDSMQAGTLEPEVAFLNASLIPDVFPVLAAAHKTLLAKSRESLTTRTLHSELVYNYSGSKHITESLKRCGISDRSTYVLVARFNTSLDEMKDIDKLIHGKEIDLEEMEGRADQAQIHKHYKITGPELGISSLADAITCRIASRDAL
;
A
#
# COMPACT_ATOMS: atom_id res chain seq x y z
N MET A 1 1.10 -14.70 -0.69
CA MET A 1 0.37 -14.06 0.43
C MET A 1 1.15 -14.29 1.72
N LYS A 2 1.33 -13.25 2.55
CA LYS A 2 1.99 -13.35 3.87
C LYS A 2 1.19 -12.52 4.89
N VAL A 3 1.12 -13.00 6.13
CA VAL A 3 0.43 -12.32 7.25
C VAL A 3 1.48 -11.74 8.19
N PHE A 4 1.26 -10.50 8.63
CA PHE A 4 2.14 -9.77 9.55
C PHE A 4 1.36 -9.32 10.78
N GLU A 5 1.97 -9.39 11.95
CA GLU A 5 1.38 -8.92 13.20
C GLU A 5 1.87 -7.50 13.53
N ILE A 6 0.95 -6.59 13.81
CA ILE A 6 1.20 -5.18 14.09
C ILE A 6 0.32 -4.74 15.27
N ASN A 7 0.91 -4.55 16.45
CA ASN A 7 0.21 -4.11 17.67
C ASN A 7 -1.05 -4.92 18.03
N GLY A 8 -1.02 -6.25 17.86
CA GLY A 8 -2.17 -7.12 18.13
C GLY A 8 -3.24 -7.12 17.04
N HIS A 9 -2.95 -6.52 15.89
CA HIS A 9 -3.74 -6.63 14.67
C HIS A 9 -2.95 -7.38 13.60
N SER A 10 -3.64 -8.14 12.76
CA SER A 10 -3.01 -8.77 11.60
C SER A 10 -3.15 -7.89 10.35
N LEU A 11 -2.12 -7.89 9.50
CA LEU A 11 -2.15 -7.34 8.16
C LEU A 11 -1.78 -8.45 7.18
N CYS A 12 -2.71 -8.81 6.31
CA CYS A 12 -2.45 -9.73 5.23
C CYS A 12 -2.04 -8.97 3.97
N LEU A 13 -0.96 -9.41 3.33
CA LEU A 13 -0.42 -8.85 2.09
C LEU A 13 -0.39 -9.90 0.98
N ALA A 14 -0.86 -9.54 -0.20
CA ALA A 14 -0.78 -10.36 -1.41
C ALA A 14 -0.38 -9.51 -2.61
N LEU A 15 0.52 -10.02 -3.44
CA LEU A 15 1.13 -9.29 -4.55
C LEU A 15 0.70 -9.93 -5.86
N PHE A 16 0.20 -9.10 -6.78
CA PHE A 16 -0.33 -9.55 -8.05
C PHE A 16 0.38 -8.85 -9.20
N THR A 17 0.69 -9.63 -10.23
CA THR A 17 1.15 -9.14 -11.53
C THR A 17 0.14 -9.52 -12.62
N ASP A 18 0.33 -8.98 -13.82
CA ASP A 18 -0.56 -9.20 -14.97
C ASP A 18 -2.06 -8.92 -14.65
N VAL A 19 -2.32 -7.98 -13.74
CA VAL A 19 -3.69 -7.60 -13.37
C VAL A 19 -4.38 -6.94 -14.56
N SER A 20 -5.56 -7.45 -14.90
CA SER A 20 -6.30 -7.07 -16.12
C SER A 20 -7.62 -6.35 -15.85
N ASN A 21 -8.12 -6.37 -14.61
CA ASN A 21 -9.38 -5.75 -14.19
C ASN A 21 -9.20 -4.54 -13.25
N SER A 22 -8.05 -3.86 -13.27
CA SER A 22 -7.77 -2.72 -12.38
C SER A 22 -8.79 -1.58 -12.47
N LYS A 23 -9.39 -1.38 -13.64
CA LYS A 23 -10.46 -0.41 -13.83
C LYS A 23 -11.71 -0.77 -13.02
N GLU A 24 -12.14 -2.02 -13.07
CA GLU A 24 -13.31 -2.51 -12.33
C GLU A 24 -13.09 -2.45 -10.82
N LEU A 25 -11.88 -2.78 -10.37
CA LEU A 25 -11.46 -2.65 -8.97
C LEU A 25 -11.52 -1.18 -8.52
N LEU A 26 -10.95 -0.27 -9.31
CA LEU A 26 -10.96 1.17 -9.00
C LEU A 26 -12.38 1.74 -8.97
N ASP A 27 -13.22 1.38 -9.95
CA ASP A 27 -14.62 1.82 -10.03
C ASP A 27 -15.40 1.32 -8.79
N SER A 28 -15.21 0.06 -8.38
CA SER A 28 -15.81 -0.52 -7.17
C SER A 28 -15.37 0.16 -5.87
N MET A 29 -14.08 0.52 -5.76
CA MET A 29 -13.57 1.28 -4.61
C MET A 29 -14.20 2.68 -4.51
N GLN A 30 -14.29 3.38 -5.64
CA GLN A 30 -14.85 4.74 -5.70
C GLN A 30 -16.35 4.73 -5.40
N ALA A 31 -17.08 3.74 -5.91
CA ALA A 31 -18.49 3.52 -5.60
C ALA A 31 -18.73 3.08 -4.16
N GLY A 32 -17.71 2.56 -3.45
CA GLY A 32 -17.84 2.02 -2.10
C GLY A 32 -18.59 0.68 -2.06
N THR A 33 -18.55 -0.07 -3.16
CA THR A 33 -19.24 -1.36 -3.32
C THR A 33 -18.29 -2.56 -3.22
N LEU A 34 -17.01 -2.30 -2.96
CA LEU A 34 -15.99 -3.34 -2.81
C LEU A 34 -16.17 -4.08 -1.48
N GLU A 35 -16.64 -5.32 -1.56
CA GLU A 35 -16.84 -6.21 -0.41
C GLU A 35 -16.12 -7.54 -0.69
N PRO A 36 -15.16 -7.97 0.15
CA PRO A 36 -14.64 -7.26 1.32
C PRO A 36 -13.80 -6.01 1.00
N GLU A 37 -13.84 -4.99 1.87
CA GLU A 37 -13.00 -3.77 1.69
C GLU A 37 -11.50 -4.08 1.80
N VAL A 38 -10.72 -3.69 0.79
CA VAL A 38 -9.25 -3.88 0.79
C VAL A 38 -8.51 -2.62 0.34
N ALA A 39 -7.23 -2.53 0.71
CA ALA A 39 -6.34 -1.52 0.16
C ALA A 39 -5.67 -2.08 -1.10
N PHE A 40 -5.82 -1.38 -2.21
CA PHE A 40 -5.08 -1.65 -3.44
C PHE A 40 -4.00 -0.59 -3.62
N LEU A 41 -2.74 -0.99 -3.51
CA LEU A 41 -1.57 -0.14 -3.66
C LEU A 41 -0.88 -0.38 -5.01
N ASN A 42 -0.31 0.68 -5.58
CA ASN A 42 0.59 0.60 -6.72
C ASN A 42 1.91 -0.05 -6.30
N ALA A 43 2.08 -1.34 -6.59
CA ALA A 43 3.24 -2.10 -6.15
C ALA A 43 4.56 -1.61 -6.76
N SER A 44 4.53 -0.92 -7.90
CA SER A 44 5.74 -0.33 -8.50
C SER A 44 6.40 0.72 -7.62
N LEU A 45 5.67 1.30 -6.65
CA LEU A 45 6.21 2.26 -5.70
C LEU A 45 6.69 1.63 -4.39
N ILE A 46 6.64 0.30 -4.27
CA ILE A 46 6.87 -0.43 -3.03
C ILE A 46 8.07 -1.37 -3.20
N PRO A 47 9.29 -0.94 -2.81
CA PRO A 47 10.49 -1.75 -2.98
C PRO A 47 10.63 -2.84 -1.92
N ASP A 48 9.93 -2.72 -0.79
CA ASP A 48 10.01 -3.64 0.33
C ASP A 48 8.72 -3.61 1.16
N VAL A 49 8.51 -4.63 1.99
CA VAL A 49 7.34 -4.74 2.88
C VAL A 49 7.43 -3.77 4.08
N PHE A 50 8.62 -3.48 4.58
CA PHE A 50 8.81 -2.70 5.80
C PHE A 50 8.16 -1.31 5.77
N PRO A 51 8.25 -0.50 4.70
CA PRO A 51 7.54 0.78 4.61
C PRO A 51 6.00 0.63 4.64
N VAL A 52 5.47 -0.49 4.13
CA VAL A 52 4.03 -0.79 4.20
C VAL A 52 3.63 -1.07 5.65
N LEU A 53 4.43 -1.82 6.39
CA LEU A 53 4.19 -2.09 7.82
C LEU A 53 4.27 -0.81 8.66
N ALA A 54 5.20 0.09 8.35
CA ALA A 54 5.28 1.41 9.01
C ALA A 54 4.01 2.24 8.75
N ALA A 55 3.52 2.27 7.51
CA ALA A 55 2.26 2.92 7.16
C ALA A 55 1.06 2.27 7.87
N ALA A 56 1.03 0.94 7.94
CA ALA A 56 -0.03 0.19 8.61
C ALA A 56 -0.06 0.44 10.13
N HIS A 57 1.09 0.48 10.79
CA HIS A 57 1.20 0.87 12.19
C HIS A 57 0.61 2.27 12.43
N LYS A 58 0.98 3.24 11.58
CA LYS A 58 0.46 4.61 11.63
C LYS A 58 -1.07 4.65 11.41
N THR A 59 -1.57 3.85 10.47
CA THR A 59 -3.01 3.69 10.19
C THR A 59 -3.78 3.14 11.39
N LEU A 60 -3.28 2.08 12.03
CA LEU A 60 -3.89 1.50 13.21
C LEU A 60 -3.90 2.49 14.39
N LEU A 61 -2.82 3.26 14.57
CA LEU A 61 -2.76 4.30 15.58
C LEU A 61 -3.77 5.43 15.33
N ALA A 62 -3.94 5.86 14.08
CA ALA A 62 -4.96 6.83 13.71
C ALA A 62 -6.37 6.27 13.95
N LYS A 63 -6.60 4.99 13.64
CA LYS A 63 -7.88 4.31 13.91
C LYS A 63 -8.19 4.25 15.40
N SER A 64 -7.23 3.86 16.24
CA SER A 64 -7.42 3.74 17.69
C SER A 64 -7.68 5.08 18.37
N ARG A 65 -7.28 6.18 17.74
CA ARG A 65 -7.50 7.56 18.19
C ARG A 65 -8.72 8.22 17.55
N GLU A 66 -9.48 7.48 16.74
CA GLU A 66 -10.62 8.00 15.97
C GLU A 66 -10.25 9.21 15.09
N SER A 67 -9.01 9.24 14.60
CA SER A 67 -8.42 10.37 13.89
C SER A 67 -8.02 10.01 12.46
N LEU A 68 -8.78 9.14 11.80
CA LEU A 68 -8.57 8.83 10.38
C LEU A 68 -8.79 10.10 9.55
N THR A 69 -7.90 10.35 8.59
CA THR A 69 -8.03 11.46 7.65
C THR A 69 -8.95 11.10 6.48
N THR A 70 -8.88 9.84 6.06
CA THR A 70 -9.65 9.26 4.96
C THR A 70 -10.89 8.52 5.46
N ARG A 71 -11.76 8.10 4.54
CA ARG A 71 -13.05 7.48 4.85
C ARG A 71 -12.91 6.12 5.52
N THR A 72 -11.87 5.36 5.18
CA THR A 72 -11.77 3.95 5.59
C THR A 72 -10.38 3.59 6.07
N LEU A 73 -10.26 2.50 6.84
CA LEU A 73 -8.97 2.02 7.33
C LEU A 73 -8.00 1.69 6.18
N HIS A 74 -8.52 1.12 5.09
CA HIS A 74 -7.72 0.71 3.95
C HIS A 74 -7.30 1.90 3.07
N SER A 75 -8.17 2.89 2.87
CA SER A 75 -7.78 4.15 2.21
C SER A 75 -6.76 4.95 3.05
N GLU A 76 -6.83 4.86 4.38
CA GLU A 76 -5.85 5.48 5.27
C GLU A 76 -4.46 4.84 5.13
N LEU A 77 -4.39 3.52 4.93
CA LEU A 77 -3.13 2.83 4.64
C LEU A 77 -2.46 3.39 3.38
N VAL A 78 -3.20 3.51 2.28
CA VAL A 78 -2.68 4.10 1.03
C VAL A 78 -2.23 5.55 1.24
N TYR A 79 -3.04 6.32 1.97
CA TYR A 79 -2.70 7.71 2.31
C TYR A 79 -1.43 7.82 3.16
N ASN A 80 -1.32 7.02 4.23
CA ASN A 80 -0.16 7.02 5.11
C ASN A 80 1.11 6.55 4.40
N TYR A 81 0.99 5.57 3.50
CA TYR A 81 2.11 5.07 2.71
C TYR A 81 2.77 6.19 1.88
N SER A 82 1.97 7.10 1.32
CA SER A 82 2.48 8.19 0.49
C SER A 82 3.45 9.16 1.19
N GLY A 83 3.48 9.18 2.53
CA GLY A 83 4.25 10.16 3.29
C GLY A 83 3.84 11.62 3.05
N SER A 84 2.69 11.87 2.41
CA SER A 84 2.18 13.19 2.01
C SER A 84 0.91 13.56 2.78
N LYS A 85 0.67 14.86 2.96
CA LYS A 85 -0.56 15.42 3.56
C LYS A 85 -1.67 15.67 2.52
N HIS A 86 -1.41 15.44 1.23
CA HIS A 86 -2.36 15.68 0.13
C HIS A 86 -3.16 14.44 -0.24
N ILE A 87 -4.32 14.24 0.40
CA ILE A 87 -5.16 13.03 0.28
C ILE A 87 -5.36 12.57 -1.17
N THR A 88 -5.90 13.43 -2.05
CA THR A 88 -6.22 13.07 -3.43
C THR A 88 -4.99 12.60 -4.21
N GLU A 89 -3.87 13.30 -4.05
CA GLU A 89 -2.64 12.96 -4.77
C GLU A 89 -1.99 11.69 -4.20
N SER A 90 -2.09 11.48 -2.88
CA SER A 90 -1.65 10.26 -2.22
C SER A 90 -2.39 9.03 -2.76
N LEU A 91 -3.73 9.08 -2.82
CA LEU A 91 -4.54 7.99 -3.35
C LEU A 91 -4.28 7.76 -4.84
N LYS A 92 -4.12 8.82 -5.62
CA LYS A 92 -3.84 8.72 -7.07
C LYS A 92 -2.47 8.12 -7.38
N ARG A 93 -1.45 8.41 -6.57
CA ARG A 93 -0.08 7.93 -6.80
C ARG A 93 0.18 6.55 -6.20
N CYS A 94 -0.16 6.39 -4.93
CA CYS A 94 0.15 5.19 -4.16
C CYS A 94 -0.96 4.14 -4.23
N GLY A 95 -2.17 4.52 -4.63
CA GLY A 95 -3.24 3.58 -4.97
C GLY A 95 -3.17 3.14 -6.43
N ILE A 96 -4.04 2.21 -6.81
CA ILE A 96 -4.14 1.76 -8.21
C ILE A 96 -4.80 2.81 -9.11
N SER A 97 -4.35 2.85 -10.36
CA SER A 97 -5.03 3.47 -11.51
C SER A 97 -5.85 2.44 -12.31
N ASP A 98 -6.61 2.92 -13.29
CA ASP A 98 -7.38 2.11 -14.24
C ASP A 98 -6.51 1.21 -15.15
N ARG A 99 -5.18 1.41 -15.17
CA ARG A 99 -4.21 0.66 -15.98
C ARG A 99 -3.17 -0.11 -15.14
N SER A 100 -3.43 -0.32 -13.86
CA SER A 100 -2.47 -0.97 -12.97
C SER A 100 -2.40 -2.47 -13.27
N THR A 101 -1.22 -2.95 -13.68
CA THR A 101 -0.96 -4.37 -13.89
C THR A 101 -0.21 -5.01 -12.74
N TYR A 102 0.38 -4.20 -11.85
CA TYR A 102 1.18 -4.63 -10.71
C TYR A 102 0.64 -4.01 -9.43
N VAL A 103 0.08 -4.84 -8.56
CA VAL A 103 -0.78 -4.39 -7.45
C VAL A 103 -0.42 -5.13 -6.17
N LEU A 104 -0.27 -4.39 -5.08
CA LEU A 104 -0.18 -4.93 -3.73
C LEU A 104 -1.54 -4.78 -3.07
N VAL A 105 -2.07 -5.87 -2.54
CA VAL A 105 -3.32 -5.92 -1.81
C VAL A 105 -3.01 -6.03 -0.33
N ALA A 106 -3.67 -5.23 0.48
CA ALA A 106 -3.51 -5.25 1.92
C ALA A 106 -4.87 -5.23 2.63
N ARG A 107 -5.06 -6.11 3.61
CA ARG A 107 -6.27 -6.16 4.45
C ARG A 107 -5.93 -6.40 5.91
N PHE A 108 -6.58 -5.63 6.77
CA PHE A 108 -6.43 -5.76 8.23
C PHE A 108 -7.39 -6.80 8.81
N ASN A 109 -6.94 -7.51 9.85
CA ASN A 109 -7.75 -8.39 10.71
C ASN A 109 -8.61 -9.40 9.93
N THR A 110 -8.04 -9.98 8.87
CA THR A 110 -8.77 -10.88 7.98
C THR A 110 -8.40 -12.33 8.22
N SER A 111 -9.37 -13.21 7.99
CA SER A 111 -9.16 -14.65 7.96
C SER A 111 -8.56 -15.11 6.63
N LEU A 112 -7.98 -16.31 6.61
CA LEU A 112 -7.48 -16.91 5.37
C LEU A 112 -8.59 -17.20 4.35
N ASP A 113 -9.83 -17.42 4.80
CA ASP A 113 -10.95 -17.69 3.90
C ASP A 113 -11.46 -16.42 3.21
N GLU A 114 -11.55 -15.29 3.93
CA GLU A 114 -11.85 -13.99 3.31
C GLU A 114 -10.76 -13.57 2.30
N MET A 115 -9.50 -13.93 2.55
CA MET A 115 -8.42 -13.68 1.59
C MET A 115 -8.59 -14.46 0.28
N LYS A 116 -9.19 -15.67 0.32
CA LYS A 116 -9.53 -16.40 -0.91
C LYS A 116 -10.64 -15.70 -1.69
N ASP A 117 -11.54 -15.00 -1.01
CA ASP A 117 -12.58 -14.23 -1.71
C ASP A 117 -11.99 -12.98 -2.36
N ILE A 118 -10.98 -12.37 -1.73
CA ILE A 118 -10.21 -11.26 -2.32
C ILE A 118 -9.43 -11.69 -3.55
N ASP A 119 -8.80 -12.87 -3.51
CA ASP A 119 -8.08 -13.44 -4.65
C ASP A 119 -9.01 -13.57 -5.88
N LYS A 120 -10.25 -14.02 -5.68
CA LYS A 120 -11.25 -14.13 -6.76
C LYS A 120 -11.66 -12.78 -7.37
N LEU A 121 -11.48 -11.67 -6.66
CA LEU A 121 -11.79 -10.33 -7.19
C LEU A 121 -10.74 -9.86 -8.20
N ILE A 122 -9.55 -10.44 -8.20
CA ILE A 122 -8.39 -9.92 -8.92
C ILE A 122 -8.09 -10.82 -10.11
N HIS A 123 -8.22 -10.29 -11.32
CA HIS A 123 -7.87 -11.01 -12.54
C HIS A 123 -6.39 -10.79 -12.85
N GLY A 124 -5.52 -11.50 -12.12
CA GLY A 124 -4.06 -11.45 -12.28
C GLY A 124 -3.39 -12.71 -11.72
N LYS A 125 -2.06 -12.70 -11.68
CA LYS A 125 -1.24 -13.78 -11.13
C LYS A 125 -0.64 -13.36 -9.79
N GLU A 126 -0.97 -14.08 -8.72
CA GLU A 126 -0.29 -13.92 -7.44
C GLU A 126 1.19 -14.35 -7.53
N ILE A 127 2.08 -13.55 -6.96
CA ILE A 127 3.54 -13.80 -6.89
C ILE A 127 4.07 -13.57 -5.47
N ASP A 128 5.31 -14.00 -5.18
CA ASP A 128 5.91 -13.80 -3.86
C ASP A 128 6.24 -12.32 -3.61
N LEU A 129 6.10 -11.88 -2.35
CA LEU A 129 6.50 -10.54 -1.91
C LEU A 129 8.01 -10.29 -2.08
N GLU A 130 8.81 -11.34 -2.22
CA GLU A 130 10.25 -11.23 -2.54
C GLU A 130 10.51 -10.63 -3.94
N GLU A 131 9.52 -10.64 -4.84
CA GLU A 131 9.61 -10.04 -6.18
C GLU A 131 9.49 -8.50 -6.17
N MET A 132 9.17 -7.89 -5.01
CA MET A 132 8.89 -6.45 -4.89
C MET A 132 10.07 -5.58 -5.28
N GLU A 133 11.25 -5.86 -4.72
CA GLU A 133 12.45 -5.07 -4.96
C GLU A 133 12.84 -5.05 -6.44
N GLY A 134 12.82 -6.22 -7.10
CA GLY A 134 13.21 -6.37 -8.51
C GLY A 134 12.23 -5.73 -9.50
N ARG A 135 10.99 -5.44 -9.09
CA ARG A 135 9.93 -4.85 -9.93
C ARG A 135 9.60 -3.41 -9.57
N ALA A 136 10.23 -2.85 -8.54
CA ALA A 136 10.01 -1.49 -8.11
C ALA A 136 10.55 -0.49 -9.16
N ASP A 137 9.74 0.51 -9.50
CA ASP A 137 10.14 1.61 -10.37
C ASP A 137 10.96 2.61 -9.54
N GLN A 138 12.27 2.36 -9.47
CA GLN A 138 13.18 3.21 -8.71
C GLN A 138 13.12 4.67 -9.15
N ALA A 139 13.01 4.94 -10.46
CA ALA A 139 12.96 6.30 -10.98
C ALA A 139 11.71 7.06 -10.47
N GLN A 140 10.55 6.40 -10.46
CA GLN A 140 9.35 6.97 -9.87
C GLN A 140 9.44 7.11 -8.34
N ILE A 141 9.99 6.13 -7.63
CA ILE A 141 10.19 6.19 -6.18
C ILE A 141 11.07 7.39 -5.80
N HIS A 142 12.23 7.54 -6.46
CA HIS A 142 13.14 8.67 -6.29
C HIS A 142 12.44 9.99 -6.47
N LYS A 143 11.69 10.14 -7.57
CA LYS A 143 10.95 11.36 -7.88
C LYS A 143 9.84 11.63 -6.86
N HIS A 144 9.11 10.59 -6.45
CA HIS A 144 7.92 10.73 -5.61
C HIS A 144 8.30 11.11 -4.17
N TYR A 145 9.26 10.39 -3.59
CA TYR A 145 9.72 10.59 -2.21
C TYR A 145 10.87 11.60 -2.08
N LYS A 146 11.31 12.16 -3.22
CA LYS A 146 12.42 13.11 -3.33
C LYS A 146 13.71 12.56 -2.71
N ILE A 147 13.99 11.28 -2.99
CA ILE A 147 15.16 10.58 -2.45
C ILE A 147 16.38 10.97 -3.28
N THR A 148 17.42 11.42 -2.59
CA THR A 148 18.64 11.94 -3.24
C THR A 148 19.78 10.92 -3.24
N GLY A 149 20.74 11.07 -4.14
CA GLY A 149 21.91 10.19 -4.21
C GLY A 149 22.70 10.09 -2.89
N PRO A 150 23.02 11.21 -2.20
CA PRO A 150 23.71 11.15 -0.91
C PRO A 150 22.95 10.38 0.17
N GLU A 151 21.61 10.46 0.20
CA GLU A 151 20.76 9.70 1.13
C GLU A 151 20.95 8.18 0.92
N LEU A 152 20.96 7.73 -0.34
CA LEU A 152 21.21 6.33 -0.66
C LEU A 152 22.64 5.85 -0.38
N GLY A 153 23.59 6.77 -0.15
CA GLY A 153 24.93 6.42 0.29
C GLY A 153 24.99 5.93 1.73
N ILE A 154 23.94 6.20 2.53
CA ILE A 154 23.89 5.90 3.97
C ILE A 154 22.62 5.13 4.40
N SER A 155 21.63 4.99 3.53
CA SER A 155 20.37 4.29 3.81
C SER A 155 19.84 3.52 2.59
N SER A 156 18.91 2.59 2.80
CA SER A 156 18.20 1.93 1.70
C SER A 156 17.03 2.77 1.17
N LEU A 157 16.45 2.36 0.04
CA LEU A 157 15.18 2.93 -0.45
C LEU A 157 14.05 2.72 0.57
N ALA A 158 13.98 1.54 1.19
CA ALA A 158 12.97 1.22 2.19
C ALA A 158 13.09 2.13 3.42
N ASP A 159 14.31 2.40 3.90
CA ASP A 159 14.55 3.30 5.03
C ASP A 159 14.13 4.73 4.71
N ALA A 160 14.48 5.23 3.51
CA ALA A 160 14.13 6.58 3.08
C ALA A 160 12.61 6.77 2.98
N ILE A 161 11.88 5.81 2.40
CA ILE A 161 10.41 5.84 2.32
C ILE A 161 9.82 5.79 3.74
N THR A 162 10.31 4.88 4.58
CA THR A 162 9.85 4.74 5.98
C THR A 162 10.05 6.03 6.76
N CYS A 163 11.19 6.71 6.57
CA CYS A 163 11.46 8.00 7.17
C CYS A 163 10.38 9.02 6.78
N ARG A 164 10.03 9.15 5.49
CA ARG A 164 8.97 10.08 5.04
C ARG A 164 7.60 9.74 5.63
N ILE A 165 7.26 8.46 5.75
CA ILE A 165 6.00 8.00 6.38
C ILE A 165 5.97 8.38 7.87
N ALA A 166 7.05 8.07 8.60
CA ALA A 166 7.16 8.28 10.03
C ALA A 166 7.19 9.78 10.38
N SER A 167 7.96 10.58 9.62
CA SER A 167 8.16 12.00 9.89
C SER A 167 7.10 12.92 9.27
N ARG A 168 6.14 12.38 8.50
CA ARG A 168 5.11 13.17 7.78
C ARG A 168 4.48 14.28 8.63
N ASP A 169 4.16 13.97 9.89
CA ASP A 169 3.42 14.91 10.74
C ASP A 169 4.34 15.89 11.48
N ALA A 170 5.65 15.64 11.49
CA ALA A 170 6.67 16.51 12.07
C ALA A 170 7.30 17.49 11.06
N LEU A 171 7.15 17.21 9.76
CA LEU A 171 7.59 18.05 8.63
C LEU A 171 6.44 18.89 8.08
#